data_AF-A0A7Z9PMX3-F1
#
_entry.id   AF-A0A7Z9PMX3-F1
#
_cell.length_a   1.000
_cell.length_b   1.000
_cell.length_c   1.000
_cell.angle_alpha   90.00
_cell.angle_beta   90.00
_cell.angle_gamma   90.00
#
_symmetry.space_group_name_H-M   'P 1'
#
loop_
_entity.id
_entity.type
_entity.pdbx_description
1 polymer ?
#
loop_
_entity_poly.entity_id
_entity_poly.type
_entity_poly.pdbx_seq_one_letter_code
_entity_poly.pdbx_strand_id
1 'polypeptide(L)'
;MTTPLTDMNALMSQMRIMSSQAAGTEPIVKNPTAVSFANTLGESLNTVNDLQMTSGQLKDAFEKGADIPLTQVMLASQKSALAFQATLQVRNKVLAAYQDIMNMPV
;
A
#
# COMPACT_ATOMS: atom_id res chain seq x y z
N MET A 1 -58.24 -21.93 -19.17
CA MET A 1 -57.29 -23.03 -18.87
C MET A 1 -56.04 -22.85 -19.71
N THR A 2 -55.05 -22.07 -19.25
CA THR A 2 -53.67 -21.94 -19.75
C THR A 2 -53.03 -20.95 -18.75
N THR A 3 -52.00 -21.22 -17.97
CA THR A 3 -50.70 -21.86 -18.24
C THR A 3 -49.95 -22.02 -16.91
N PRO A 4 -49.49 -23.21 -16.52
CA PRO A 4 -48.59 -23.41 -15.37
C PRO A 4 -47.09 -23.43 -15.76
N LEU A 5 -46.71 -22.92 -16.93
CA LEU A 5 -45.36 -23.07 -17.49
C LEU A 5 -44.41 -21.88 -17.22
N THR A 6 -44.91 -20.76 -16.70
CA THR A 6 -44.09 -19.56 -16.44
C THR A 6 -43.40 -19.59 -15.08
N ASP A 7 -43.99 -20.24 -14.08
CA ASP A 7 -43.44 -20.33 -12.71
C ASP A 7 -42.22 -21.26 -12.60
N MET A 8 -42.14 -22.31 -13.43
CA MET A 8 -41.00 -23.24 -13.38
C MET A 8 -39.68 -22.57 -13.78
N ASN A 9 -39.75 -21.57 -14.67
CA ASN A 9 -38.58 -20.80 -15.11
C ASN A 9 -38.12 -19.79 -14.04
N ALA A 10 -39.06 -19.24 -13.25
CA ALA A 10 -38.76 -18.38 -12.11
C ALA A 10 -38.16 -19.18 -10.93
N LEU A 11 -38.60 -20.43 -10.74
CA LEU A 11 -38.02 -21.30 -9.72
C LEU A 11 -36.59 -21.76 -10.09
N MET A 12 -36.31 -21.99 -11.38
CA MET A 12 -34.97 -22.32 -11.85
C MET A 12 -34.00 -21.13 -11.74
N SER A 13 -34.46 -19.89 -11.91
CA SER A 13 -33.62 -18.70 -11.69
C SER A 13 -33.30 -18.49 -10.21
N GLN A 14 -34.27 -18.76 -9.32
CA GLN A 14 -34.10 -18.69 -7.88
C GLN A 14 -33.09 -19.75 -7.37
N MET A 15 -33.14 -20.99 -7.88
CA MET A 15 -32.15 -22.01 -7.53
C MET A 15 -30.74 -21.66 -8.01
N ARG A 16 -30.60 -20.96 -9.15
CA ARG A 16 -29.30 -20.51 -9.66
C ARG A 16 -28.66 -19.46 -8.75
N ILE A 17 -29.46 -18.54 -8.21
CA ILE A 17 -29.04 -17.49 -7.26
C ILE A 17 -28.72 -18.07 -5.87
N MET A 18 -29.44 -19.10 -5.42
CA MET A 18 -29.08 -19.84 -4.20
C MET A 18 -27.81 -20.67 -4.40
N SER A 19 -27.61 -21.29 -5.57
CA SER A 19 -26.39 -22.05 -5.87
C SER A 19 -25.13 -21.17 -5.96
N SER A 20 -25.24 -19.94 -6.46
CA SER A 20 -24.11 -18.99 -6.50
C SER A 20 -23.76 -18.43 -5.12
N GLN A 21 -24.72 -18.35 -4.20
CA GLN A 21 -24.47 -17.99 -2.79
C GLN A 21 -23.88 -19.18 -2.00
N ALA A 22 -24.27 -20.42 -2.33
CA ALA A 22 -23.73 -21.63 -1.71
C ALA A 22 -22.35 -22.03 -2.25
N ALA A 23 -21.95 -21.58 -3.44
CA ALA A 23 -20.69 -21.92 -4.09
C ALA A 23 -19.45 -21.19 -3.52
N GLY A 24 -19.57 -20.40 -2.44
CA GLY A 24 -18.44 -19.90 -1.65
C GLY A 24 -17.40 -19.10 -2.45
N THR A 25 -17.71 -18.67 -3.66
CA THR A 25 -16.83 -17.81 -4.44
C THR A 25 -17.17 -16.39 -4.05
N GLU A 26 -16.72 -16.00 -2.85
CA GLU A 26 -16.58 -14.58 -2.57
C GLU A 26 -15.78 -13.99 -3.74
N PRO A 27 -16.27 -12.94 -4.40
CA PRO A 27 -15.46 -12.25 -5.37
C PRO A 27 -14.21 -11.80 -4.63
N ILE A 28 -13.03 -12.25 -5.07
CA ILE A 28 -11.77 -11.69 -4.63
C ILE A 28 -11.83 -10.23 -5.05
N VAL A 29 -12.28 -9.37 -4.14
CA VAL A 29 -12.37 -7.94 -4.37
C VAL A 29 -10.93 -7.51 -4.59
N LYS A 30 -10.55 -7.26 -5.84
CA LYS A 30 -9.33 -6.53 -6.17
C LYS A 30 -9.47 -5.18 -5.51
N ASN A 31 -8.95 -5.05 -4.30
CA ASN A 31 -9.13 -3.86 -3.48
C ASN A 31 -8.30 -2.75 -4.15
N PRO A 32 -8.92 -1.75 -4.82
CA PRO A 32 -8.18 -0.73 -5.57
C PRO A 32 -7.28 0.11 -4.66
N THR A 33 -7.58 0.14 -3.36
CA THR A 33 -6.77 0.74 -2.29
C THR A 33 -5.41 0.06 -2.09
N ALA A 34 -5.27 -1.24 -2.35
CA ALA A 34 -3.98 -1.93 -2.20
C ALA A 34 -2.96 -1.49 -3.25
N VAL A 35 -3.42 -1.30 -4.49
CA VAL A 35 -2.59 -0.73 -5.58
C VAL A 35 -2.21 0.72 -5.26
N SER A 36 -3.15 1.49 -4.71
CA SER A 36 -2.91 2.85 -4.26
C SER A 36 -1.82 2.93 -3.18
N PHE A 37 -1.89 2.06 -2.16
CA PHE A 37 -0.88 2.02 -1.10
C PHE A 37 0.52 1.70 -1.62
N ALA A 38 0.65 0.70 -2.50
CA ALA A 38 1.95 0.32 -3.06
C ALA A 38 2.58 1.47 -3.86
N ASN A 39 1.77 2.21 -4.62
CA ASN A 39 2.22 3.39 -5.37
C ASN A 39 2.67 4.51 -4.42
N THR A 40 1.86 4.85 -3.42
CA THR A 40 2.20 5.87 -2.41
C THR A 40 3.44 5.49 -1.61
N LEU A 41 3.60 4.21 -1.26
CA LEU A 41 4.80 3.72 -0.60
C LEU A 41 6.03 3.87 -1.50
N GLY A 42 5.91 3.52 -2.79
CA GLY A 42 6.96 3.73 -3.78
C GLY A 42 7.37 5.19 -3.91
N GLU A 43 6.41 6.11 -4.03
CA GLU A 43 6.67 7.56 -4.05
C GLU A 43 7.33 8.05 -2.75
N SER A 44 6.89 7.53 -1.59
CA SER A 44 7.48 7.89 -0.30
C SER A 44 8.95 7.43 -0.20
N LEU A 45 9.27 6.25 -0.73
CA LEU A 45 10.66 5.75 -0.79
C LEU A 45 11.53 6.61 -1.70
N ASN A 46 11.00 7.04 -2.85
CA ASN A 46 11.70 7.98 -3.73
C ASN A 46 11.95 9.31 -3.02
N THR A 47 10.95 9.82 -2.29
CA THR A 47 11.10 11.06 -1.49
C THR A 47 12.21 10.93 -0.44
N VAL A 48 12.33 9.77 0.23
CA VAL A 48 13.39 9.51 1.21
C VAL A 48 14.76 9.51 0.53
N ASN A 49 14.86 8.92 -0.67
CA ASN A 49 16.08 8.94 -1.48
C ASN A 49 16.47 10.40 -1.83
N ASP A 50 15.51 11.18 -2.32
CA ASP A 50 15.74 12.59 -2.67
C ASP A 50 16.21 13.41 -1.46
N LEU A 51 15.61 13.20 -0.29
CA LEU A 51 16.04 13.84 0.95
C LEU A 51 17.47 13.44 1.34
N GLN A 52 17.84 12.17 1.16
CA GLN A 52 19.18 11.68 1.45
C GLN A 52 20.22 12.26 0.48
N MET A 53 19.92 12.28 -0.82
CA MET A 53 20.77 12.91 -1.84
C MET A 53 20.94 14.40 -1.58
N THR A 54 19.84 15.11 -1.31
CA THR A 54 19.85 16.56 -1.02
C THR A 54 20.69 16.86 0.22
N SER A 55 20.52 16.08 1.31
CA SER A 55 21.32 16.25 2.51
C SER A 55 22.82 16.03 2.24
N GLY A 56 23.17 15.02 1.41
CA GLY A 56 24.55 14.78 1.02
C GLY A 56 25.13 15.92 0.19
N GLN A 57 24.38 16.39 -0.81
CA GLN A 57 24.80 17.51 -1.66
C GLN A 57 25.00 18.80 -0.86
N LEU A 58 24.10 19.13 0.08
CA LEU A 58 24.24 20.30 0.93
C LEU A 58 25.45 20.20 1.85
N LYS A 59 25.72 19.00 2.38
CA LYS A 59 26.91 18.74 3.19
C LYS A 59 28.18 18.92 2.35
N ASP A 60 28.26 18.29 1.19
CA ASP A 60 29.41 18.39 0.29
C ASP A 60 29.65 19.84 -0.16
N ALA A 61 28.58 20.58 -0.49
CA ALA A 61 28.68 21.97 -0.90
C ALA A 61 29.18 22.86 0.25
N PHE A 62 28.69 22.63 1.47
CA PHE A 62 29.16 23.32 2.67
C PHE A 62 30.65 23.02 2.96
N GLU A 63 31.06 21.75 2.89
CA GLU A 63 32.46 21.34 3.06
C GLU A 63 33.39 21.94 2.00
N LYS A 64 32.87 22.20 0.79
CA LYS A 64 33.57 22.89 -0.31
C LYS A 64 33.59 24.41 -0.17
N GLY A 65 32.97 24.98 0.87
CA GLY A 65 32.97 26.42 1.14
C GLY A 65 31.88 27.20 0.39
N ALA A 66 30.81 26.54 -0.07
CA ALA A 66 29.64 27.25 -0.57
C ALA A 66 29.00 28.10 0.54
N ASP A 67 28.41 29.25 0.17
CA ASP A 67 27.71 30.15 1.09
C ASP A 67 26.34 29.60 1.46
N ILE A 68 26.33 28.48 2.18
CA ILE A 68 25.13 27.79 2.65
C ILE A 68 25.15 27.84 4.17
N PRO A 69 24.08 28.30 4.84
CA PRO A 69 24.03 28.28 6.29
C PRO A 69 24.14 26.85 6.83
N LEU A 70 25.02 26.63 7.82
CA LEU A 70 25.16 25.34 8.50
C LEU A 70 23.81 24.81 9.02
N THR A 71 22.92 25.72 9.45
CA THR A 71 21.57 25.38 9.90
C THR A 71 20.75 24.68 8.82
N GLN A 72 20.90 25.03 7.54
CA GLN A 72 20.21 24.36 6.43
C GLN A 72 20.73 22.95 6.22
N VAL A 73 22.06 22.75 6.27
CA VAL A 73 22.69 21.42 6.15
C VAL A 73 22.20 20.50 7.28
N MET A 74 22.21 21.02 8.51
CA MET A 74 21.76 20.28 9.68
C MET A 74 20.26 19.96 9.61
N LEU A 75 19.44 20.90 9.15
CA LEU A 75 18.01 20.67 8.96
C LEU A 75 17.74 19.62 7.88
N ALA A 76 18.44 19.67 6.76
CA ALA A 76 18.32 18.68 5.69
C ALA A 76 18.72 17.27 6.19
N SER A 77 19.79 17.18 6.97
CA SER A 77 20.22 15.93 7.59
C SER A 77 19.18 15.39 8.57
N GLN A 78 18.59 16.24 9.42
CA GLN A 78 17.53 15.83 10.34
C GLN A 78 16.28 15.34 9.61
N LYS A 79 15.87 16.04 8.53
CA LYS A 79 14.75 15.61 7.68
C LYS A 79 15.00 14.24 7.06
N SER A 80 16.19 14.02 6.49
CA SER A 80 16.56 12.74 5.91
C SER A 80 16.56 11.62 6.96
N ALA A 81 17.14 11.86 8.13
CA ALA A 81 17.18 10.89 9.22
C ALA A 81 15.77 10.50 9.71
N LEU A 82 14.89 11.49 9.92
CA LEU A 82 13.51 11.25 10.35
C LEU A 82 12.72 10.47 9.28
N ALA A 83 12.83 10.87 8.01
CA ALA A 83 12.14 10.19 6.91
C ALA A 83 12.62 8.74 6.75
N PHE A 84 13.92 8.49 6.90
CA PHE A 84 14.49 7.15 6.89
C PHE A 84 13.98 6.30 8.06
N GLN A 85 13.94 6.85 9.28
CA GLN A 85 13.39 6.16 10.45
C GLN A 85 11.92 5.80 10.23
N ALA A 86 11.11 6.71 9.71
CA ALA A 86 9.71 6.45 9.38
C ALA A 86 9.59 5.29 8.37
N THR A 87 10.45 5.28 7.35
CA THR A 87 10.50 4.20 6.35
C THR A 87 10.82 2.84 6.98
N LEU A 88 11.78 2.78 7.90
CA LEU A 88 12.10 1.54 8.62
C LEU A 88 10.90 1.04 9.43
N GLN A 89 10.14 1.92 10.06
CA GLN A 89 8.93 1.54 10.79
C GLN A 89 7.90 0.92 9.84
N VAL A 90 7.65 1.54 8.68
CA VAL A 90 6.73 1.00 7.69
C VAL A 90 7.20 -0.35 7.17
N ARG A 91 8.49 -0.48 6.82
CA ARG A 91 9.10 -1.77 6.42
C ARG A 91 8.83 -2.86 7.45
N ASN A 92 9.11 -2.58 8.72
CA ASN A 92 8.93 -3.55 9.80
C ASN A 92 7.45 -3.94 9.97
N LYS A 93 6.52 -2.99 9.85
CA LYS A 93 5.08 -3.26 9.90
C LYS A 93 4.60 -4.12 8.73
N VAL A 94 5.10 -3.87 7.52
CA VAL A 94 4.78 -4.68 6.34
C VAL A 94 5.30 -6.11 6.49
N LEU A 95 6.53 -6.28 6.99
CA LEU A 95 7.10 -7.60 7.26
C LEU A 95 6.31 -8.35 8.34
N ALA A 96 5.90 -7.66 9.41
CA ALA A 96 5.06 -8.24 10.45
C ALA A 96 3.71 -8.70 9.89
N ALA A 97 3.02 -7.86 9.10
CA ALA A 97 1.76 -8.21 8.48
C ALA A 97 1.88 -9.43 7.55
N TYR A 98 2.98 -9.53 6.79
CA TYR A 98 3.26 -10.72 5.98
C TYR A 98 3.45 -11.97 6.85
N GLN A 99 4.22 -11.86 7.94
CA GLN A 99 4.44 -12.95 8.87
C GLN A 99 3.15 -13.40 9.58
N ASP A 100 2.27 -12.46 9.94
CA ASP A 100 0.98 -12.72 10.59
C ASP A 100 0.05 -13.50 9.65
N ILE A 101 0.00 -13.14 8.37
CA ILE A 101 -0.78 -13.88 7.36
C ILE A 101 -0.24 -15.31 7.20
N MET A 102 1.07 -15.49 7.21
CA MET A 102 1.71 -16.81 7.08
C MET A 102 1.45 -17.72 8.30
N ASN A 103 1.30 -17.13 9.48
CA ASN A 103 1.05 -17.86 10.74
C ASN A 103 -0.45 -18.04 11.05
N MET A 104 -1.35 -17.51 10.23
CA MET A 104 -2.78 -17.76 10.37
C MET A 104 -3.06 -19.24 10.09
N PRO A 105 -3.66 -20.00 11.03
CA PRO A 105 -4.08 -21.37 10.74
C PRO A 105 -5.16 -21.32 9.65
N VAL A 106 -4.99 -22.15 8.62
CA VAL A 106 -6.06 -22.44 7.64
C VAL A 106 -7.18 -23.27 8.26
#